data_AF-A0A970BE77-F1
#
_entry.id   AF-A0A970BE77-F1
#
_cell.length_a   1.000
_cell.length_b   1.000
_cell.length_c   1.000
_cell.angle_alpha   90.00
_cell.angle_beta   90.00
_cell.angle_gamma   90.00
#
_symmetry.space_group_name_H-M   'P 1'
#
loop_
_entity.id
_entity.type
_entity.pdbx_description
1 polymer ?
#
loop_
_entity_poly.entity_id
_entity_poly.type
_entity_poly.pdbx_seq_one_letter_code
_entity_poly.pdbx_strand_id
1 'polypeptide(L)'
;MLVSINEDKTAASVHNNRDAQTKAWGGKVNLLVKIKRLFTYKGPEPYEQFELLEEMGGAPHEKEEEEEEPKKGLRHKIARWLQGHEKPAEKGEIQQVSQEVSTKLEANLARIKREFNYPTNDDLGLREFKILQQRAACLVYIEGITDSGITSNYILRQLLGKAGDETIPAADMIDYVTDNLLAVEQISVEVAYDEIIKRILLGKTALFIDGCAKCVVVETVRFEKRAVSTPLTEMVVQGPQEGFIEDVRTNITLIRKILRNKDLITELLFVNEANNTTCALLYIQGIANQEVIAEAKKRISSLNLDFISDGVLSHLIEDHPYALLPQILITERPDRVASLLMEGRIAIVFDGTPTVSVIPATFAHFLHTSEDFNLRWQYGTFLRMIRVVAILASTLLPGLYLALTLFHQEAIPVGLLTTIIRTRGNLPFPAPIELLIMEISWELIREAGVRVPGVVSQTLGIIGGVILGQA
;
A
#
# COMPACT_ATOMS: atom_id res chain seq x y z
N MET A 1 -18.22 -11.37 88.44
CA MET A 1 -17.40 -10.33 89.09
C MET A 1 -16.92 -9.44 87.95
N LEU A 2 -17.72 -8.45 87.52
CA LEU A 2 -17.51 -7.00 87.80
C LEU A 2 -16.02 -6.64 87.67
N VAL A 3 -15.59 -5.80 86.75
CA VAL A 3 -15.81 -4.34 86.78
C VAL A 3 -15.57 -3.72 85.39
N SER A 4 -16.42 -2.76 85.02
CA SER A 4 -16.31 -1.84 83.88
C SER A 4 -15.50 -0.58 84.20
N ILE A 5 -15.35 0.31 83.20
CA ILE A 5 -14.85 1.71 83.24
C ILE A 5 -13.35 1.78 82.84
N ASN A 6 -12.87 2.57 81.86
CA ASN A 6 -13.41 3.80 81.28
C ASN A 6 -12.97 4.02 79.82
N GLU A 7 -13.87 4.67 79.07
CA GLU A 7 -13.61 5.43 77.85
C GLU A 7 -12.79 6.68 78.19
N ASP A 8 -11.77 6.98 77.37
CA ASP A 8 -11.59 8.27 76.68
C ASP A 8 -10.12 8.51 76.29
N LYS A 9 -9.96 8.99 75.05
CA LYS A 9 -8.72 9.41 74.37
C LYS A 9 -7.92 8.21 73.83
N THR A 10 -8.20 7.75 72.61
CA THR A 10 -7.56 8.33 71.42
C THR A 10 -8.32 7.93 70.15
N ALA A 11 -9.35 8.71 69.80
CA ALA A 11 -9.90 8.74 68.46
C ALA A 11 -8.90 9.45 67.53
N ALA A 12 -7.87 8.73 67.06
CA ALA A 12 -6.93 9.25 66.05
C ALA A 12 -6.16 8.20 65.23
N SER A 13 -6.48 6.89 65.27
CA SER A 13 -5.65 5.90 64.56
C SER A 13 -6.37 4.75 63.84
N VAL A 14 -7.70 4.79 63.63
CA VAL A 14 -8.46 3.66 63.04
C VAL A 14 -9.19 4.01 61.73
N HIS A 15 -8.65 4.93 60.92
CA HIS A 15 -9.20 5.18 59.56
C HIS A 15 -8.24 4.94 58.40
N ASN A 16 -7.07 4.34 58.64
CA ASN A 16 -6.09 4.12 57.58
C ASN A 16 -5.88 2.63 57.20
N ASN A 17 -6.86 1.76 57.45
CA ASN A 17 -6.71 0.32 57.14
C ASN A 17 -7.91 -0.32 56.43
N ARG A 18 -8.71 0.48 55.71
CA ARG A 18 -9.72 0.00 54.76
C ARG A 18 -9.40 0.28 53.29
N ASP A 19 -8.44 1.17 53.01
CA ASP A 19 -8.00 1.50 51.64
C ASP A 19 -6.77 0.69 51.16
N ALA A 20 -6.20 -0.15 52.03
CA ALA A 20 -5.04 -1.00 51.71
C ALA A 20 -5.42 -2.37 51.12
N GLN A 21 -6.69 -2.79 51.18
CA GLN A 21 -7.15 -4.08 50.63
C GLN A 21 -7.92 -3.98 49.31
N THR A 22 -8.31 -2.79 48.86
CA THR A 22 -8.97 -2.58 47.54
C THR A 22 -7.99 -2.17 46.43
N LYS A 23 -6.71 -1.92 46.74
CA LYS A 23 -5.66 -1.57 45.76
C LYS A 23 -4.90 -2.76 45.13
N ALA A 24 -5.22 -4.00 45.50
CA ALA A 24 -4.54 -5.19 44.97
C ALA A 24 -5.31 -5.95 43.86
N TRP A 25 -6.50 -5.48 43.45
CA TRP A 25 -7.38 -6.20 42.51
C TRP A 25 -7.91 -5.32 41.35
N GLY A 26 -7.03 -4.53 40.73
CA GLY A 26 -7.31 -3.73 39.53
C GLY A 26 -6.80 -4.32 38.21
N GLY A 27 -6.42 -5.61 38.19
CA GLY A 27 -5.77 -6.29 37.06
C GLY A 27 -6.71 -7.12 36.21
N LYS A 28 -7.77 -6.53 35.63
CA LYS A 28 -8.49 -7.14 34.50
C LYS A 28 -8.68 -6.12 33.39
N VAL A 29 -7.56 -5.69 32.81
CA VAL A 29 -7.57 -5.11 31.47
C VAL A 29 -7.91 -6.25 30.52
N ASN A 30 -9.13 -6.20 29.96
CA ASN A 30 -9.68 -7.18 29.04
C ASN A 30 -8.64 -7.65 28.01
N LEU A 31 -8.29 -8.94 28.04
CA LEU A 31 -7.45 -9.60 27.05
C LEU A 31 -7.96 -9.33 25.62
N LEU A 32 -9.28 -9.26 25.46
CA LEU A 32 -9.97 -8.88 24.23
C LEU A 32 -9.63 -7.46 23.74
N VAL A 33 -9.37 -6.50 24.64
CA VAL A 33 -8.96 -5.14 24.26
C VAL A 33 -7.49 -5.13 23.85
N LYS A 34 -6.61 -5.92 24.49
CA LYS A 34 -5.22 -6.11 24.04
C LYS A 34 -5.14 -6.81 22.68
N ILE A 35 -5.93 -7.86 22.48
CA ILE A 35 -6.05 -8.55 21.19
C ILE A 35 -6.59 -7.59 20.14
N LYS A 36 -7.66 -6.85 20.43
CA LYS A 36 -8.22 -5.87 19.49
C LYS A 36 -7.19 -4.78 19.11
N ARG A 37 -6.38 -4.30 20.07
CA ARG A 37 -5.27 -3.37 19.80
C ARG A 37 -4.16 -3.96 18.93
N LEU A 38 -3.94 -5.28 18.96
CA LEU A 38 -2.98 -5.97 18.10
C LEU A 38 -3.45 -6.02 16.63
N PHE A 39 -4.77 -6.04 16.39
CA PHE A 39 -5.38 -6.17 15.06
C PHE A 39 -5.87 -4.85 14.45
N THR A 40 -5.83 -3.74 15.19
CA THR A 40 -6.27 -2.44 14.69
C THR A 40 -5.12 -1.45 14.68
N TYR A 41 -4.78 -0.93 13.50
CA TYR A 41 -3.86 0.19 13.34
C TYR A 41 -4.37 1.41 14.14
N LYS A 42 -3.51 1.95 15.00
CA LYS A 42 -3.71 3.25 15.64
C LYS A 42 -2.73 4.22 15.00
N GLY A 43 -3.23 5.39 14.60
CA GLY A 43 -2.35 6.49 14.20
C GLY A 43 -1.35 6.83 15.30
N PRO A 44 -0.24 7.50 14.95
CA PRO A 44 0.82 7.81 15.90
C PRO A 44 0.27 8.60 17.10
N GLU A 45 0.68 8.22 18.31
CA GLU A 45 0.39 9.04 19.48
C GLU A 45 1.16 10.37 19.34
N PRO A 46 0.53 11.53 19.56
CA PRO A 46 1.26 12.80 19.58
C PRO A 46 2.29 12.71 20.69
N TYR A 47 3.56 12.89 20.33
CA TYR A 47 4.66 12.87 21.29
C TYR A 47 4.55 14.10 22.21
N GLU A 48 4.70 13.88 23.52
CA GLU A 48 5.06 14.97 24.42
C GLU A 48 6.44 15.47 24.00
N GLN A 49 6.51 16.76 23.69
CA GLN A 49 7.72 17.45 23.32
C GLN A 49 8.75 17.26 24.45
N PHE A 50 9.93 16.75 24.11
CA PHE A 50 11.03 16.56 25.06
C PHE A 50 11.50 17.93 25.55
N GLU A 51 10.94 18.41 26.67
CA GLU A 51 11.39 19.64 27.32
C GLU A 51 12.77 19.40 27.93
N LEU A 52 13.78 20.04 27.35
CA LEU A 52 15.07 20.21 27.99
C LEU A 52 14.86 21.05 29.26
N LEU A 53 15.17 20.46 30.41
CA LEU A 53 15.17 21.16 31.70
C LEU A 53 16.36 22.13 31.74
N GLU A 54 16.14 23.38 31.32
CA GLU A 54 17.00 24.52 31.69
C GLU A 54 16.20 25.62 32.42
N GLU A 55 16.64 25.80 33.66
CA GLU A 55 16.53 26.89 34.63
C GLU A 55 15.49 28.03 34.49
N MET A 56 14.60 28.05 35.51
CA MET A 56 14.13 29.19 36.32
C MET A 56 13.48 30.43 35.67
N GLY A 57 12.21 30.63 36.03
CA GLY A 57 11.76 31.93 36.54
C GLY A 57 10.61 32.59 35.76
N GLY A 58 9.36 32.22 36.06
CA GLY A 58 8.19 32.99 35.63
C GLY A 58 6.90 32.45 36.27
N ALA A 59 6.22 33.30 37.02
CA ALA A 59 5.04 32.99 37.85
C ALA A 59 3.84 32.44 37.07
N PRO A 60 2.94 31.65 37.70
CA PRO A 60 1.85 30.97 37.00
C PRO A 60 0.68 31.91 36.70
N HIS A 61 0.24 31.93 35.44
CA HIS A 61 -1.04 32.50 35.03
C HIS A 61 -2.20 31.60 35.46
N GLU A 62 -3.21 32.24 36.06
CA GLU A 62 -4.47 31.69 36.56
C GLU A 62 -5.24 30.95 35.45
N LYS A 63 -5.78 29.77 35.78
CA LYS A 63 -6.76 29.05 34.95
C LYS A 63 -8.17 29.48 35.40
N GLU A 64 -8.92 30.05 34.46
CA GLU A 64 -10.36 30.30 34.61
C GLU A 64 -11.12 28.98 34.71
N GLU A 65 -12.00 28.88 35.70
CA GLU A 65 -12.97 27.80 35.88
C GLU A 65 -14.14 28.03 34.91
N GLU A 66 -14.33 27.16 33.91
CA GLU A 66 -15.57 27.11 33.12
C GLU A 66 -16.62 26.27 33.85
N GLU A 67 -17.76 26.90 34.14
CA GLU A 67 -18.97 26.33 34.74
C GLU A 67 -19.61 25.24 33.84
N GLU A 68 -19.97 24.09 34.42
CA GLU A 68 -20.73 23.03 33.74
C GLU A 68 -22.21 23.42 33.55
N GLU A 69 -22.66 23.61 32.30
CA GLU A 69 -24.09 23.71 31.96
C GLU A 69 -24.84 22.36 32.06
N PRO A 70 -26.13 22.35 32.44
CA PRO A 70 -26.87 21.11 32.70
C PRO A 70 -27.26 20.36 31.42
N LYS A 71 -27.08 19.04 31.44
CA LYS A 71 -27.34 18.07 30.35
C LYS A 71 -28.76 18.16 29.78
N LYS A 72 -28.94 18.92 28.69
CA LYS A 72 -30.14 18.85 27.84
C LYS A 72 -30.08 17.62 26.92
N GLY A 73 -31.16 16.83 26.94
CA GLY A 73 -31.24 15.47 26.40
C GLY A 73 -30.93 15.31 24.90
N LEU A 74 -30.41 14.12 24.58
CA LEU A 74 -29.91 13.64 23.28
C LEU A 74 -30.82 13.98 22.07
N ARG A 75 -32.14 14.05 22.28
CA ARG A 75 -33.13 14.35 21.23
C ARG A 75 -33.04 15.79 20.70
N HIS A 76 -32.64 16.76 21.52
CA HIS A 76 -32.50 18.15 21.10
C HIS A 76 -31.20 18.38 20.30
N LYS A 77 -30.14 17.62 20.61
CA LYS A 77 -28.89 17.59 19.82
C LYS A 77 -29.12 17.01 18.42
N ILE A 78 -29.91 15.94 18.30
CA ILE A 78 -30.22 15.31 17.00
C ILE A 78 -31.10 16.23 16.13
N ALA A 79 -32.09 16.92 16.72
CA ALA A 79 -32.92 17.86 15.98
C ALA A 79 -32.13 19.07 15.44
N ARG A 80 -31.20 19.61 16.25
CA ARG A 80 -30.30 20.70 15.82
C ARG A 80 -29.26 20.23 14.80
N TRP A 81 -28.81 18.97 14.91
CA TRP A 81 -27.89 18.34 13.96
C TRP A 81 -28.55 18.11 12.58
N LEU A 82 -29.82 17.66 12.56
CA LEU A 82 -30.59 17.50 11.31
C LEU A 82 -30.96 18.84 10.66
N GLN A 83 -31.21 19.89 11.44
CA GLN A 83 -31.49 21.24 10.90
C GLN A 83 -30.23 22.00 10.45
N GLY A 84 -29.04 21.52 10.79
CA GLY A 84 -27.75 22.14 10.42
C GLY A 84 -27.15 21.65 9.10
N HIS A 85 -27.76 20.68 8.41
CA HIS A 85 -27.21 20.07 7.18
C HIS A 85 -28.01 20.36 5.90
N GLU A 86 -28.99 21.26 5.95
CA GLU A 86 -29.68 21.78 4.77
C GLU A 86 -29.40 23.28 4.55
N LYS A 87 -28.13 23.66 4.54
CA LYS A 87 -27.70 24.86 3.82
C LYS A 87 -27.04 24.41 2.52
N PRO A 88 -27.58 24.77 1.34
CA PRO A 88 -26.87 24.51 0.11
C PRO A 88 -25.50 25.20 0.22
N ALA A 89 -24.43 24.42 0.03
CA ALA A 89 -23.09 24.96 -0.03
C ALA A 89 -23.08 26.13 -1.01
N GLU A 90 -22.73 27.32 -0.52
CA GLU A 90 -22.40 28.45 -1.37
C GLU A 90 -21.32 27.95 -2.33
N LYS A 91 -21.72 27.85 -3.60
CA LYS A 91 -20.78 27.62 -4.70
C LYS A 91 -19.86 28.83 -4.73
N GLY A 92 -18.74 28.73 -4.03
CA GLY A 92 -17.57 29.56 -4.34
C GLY A 92 -17.35 29.47 -5.84
N GLU A 93 -17.28 30.62 -6.48
CA GLU A 93 -17.03 30.75 -7.92
C GLU A 93 -15.77 29.95 -8.26
N ILE A 94 -15.96 28.75 -8.81
CA ILE A 94 -14.91 28.03 -9.51
C ILE A 94 -14.64 28.89 -10.74
N GLN A 95 -13.57 29.70 -10.70
CA GLN A 95 -13.03 30.35 -11.89
C GLN A 95 -12.96 29.28 -12.99
N GLN A 96 -13.78 29.43 -14.02
CA GLN A 96 -13.77 28.58 -15.20
C GLN A 96 -12.42 28.77 -15.88
N VAL A 97 -11.44 27.94 -15.50
CA VAL A 97 -10.17 27.84 -16.21
C VAL A 97 -10.54 27.36 -17.61
N SER A 98 -10.32 28.18 -18.64
CA SER A 98 -10.63 27.85 -20.03
C SER A 98 -10.15 26.43 -20.35
N GLN A 99 -11.01 25.53 -20.81
CA GLN A 99 -10.62 24.14 -21.08
C GLN A 99 -9.71 23.99 -22.31
N GLU A 100 -9.53 25.07 -23.08
CA GLU A 100 -8.79 25.10 -24.33
C GLU A 100 -7.33 25.52 -24.16
N VAL A 101 -6.46 24.98 -25.01
CA VAL A 101 -5.02 25.25 -25.05
C VAL A 101 -4.73 26.74 -25.29
N SER A 102 -3.88 27.31 -24.45
CA SER A 102 -3.45 28.70 -24.58
C SER A 102 -2.43 28.87 -25.71
N THR A 103 -2.37 30.07 -26.30
CA THR A 103 -1.38 30.41 -27.33
C THR A 103 0.04 30.55 -26.78
N LYS A 104 0.20 30.79 -25.47
CA LYS A 104 1.51 30.93 -24.81
C LYS A 104 2.00 29.57 -24.30
N LEU A 105 3.19 29.16 -24.73
CA LEU A 105 3.80 27.90 -24.30
C LEU A 105 3.98 27.81 -22.78
N GLU A 106 4.45 28.89 -22.14
CA GLU A 106 4.69 28.92 -20.69
C GLU A 106 3.42 28.66 -19.88
N ALA A 107 2.28 29.19 -20.32
CA ALA A 107 0.99 28.97 -19.67
C ALA A 107 0.54 27.51 -19.79
N ASN A 108 0.76 26.89 -20.96
CA ASN A 108 0.47 25.47 -21.20
C ASN A 108 1.32 24.57 -20.29
N LEU A 109 2.62 24.85 -20.19
CA LEU A 109 3.53 24.08 -19.36
C LEU A 109 3.25 24.24 -17.88
N ALA A 110 2.95 25.46 -17.41
CA ALA A 110 2.56 25.69 -16.02
C ALA A 110 1.29 24.90 -15.65
N ARG A 111 0.33 24.80 -16.57
CA ARG A 111 -0.89 24.01 -16.36
C ARG A 111 -0.59 22.51 -16.31
N ILE A 112 0.15 21.97 -17.28
CA ILE A 112 0.53 20.55 -17.30
C ILE A 112 1.33 20.18 -16.05
N LYS A 113 2.30 21.00 -15.65
CA LYS A 113 3.08 20.81 -14.40
C LYS A 113 2.17 20.75 -13.18
N ARG A 114 1.12 21.57 -13.12
CA ARG A 114 0.13 21.54 -12.03
C ARG A 114 -0.73 20.28 -12.05
N GLU A 115 -1.21 19.87 -13.22
CA GLU A 115 -2.11 18.70 -13.37
C GLU A 115 -1.44 17.36 -13.09
N PHE A 116 -0.13 17.25 -13.35
CA PHE A 116 0.67 16.04 -13.09
C PHE A 116 1.51 16.13 -11.80
N ASN A 117 1.29 17.15 -10.96
CA ASN A 117 1.99 17.34 -9.68
C ASN A 117 3.54 17.39 -9.80
N TYR A 118 4.04 18.00 -10.88
CA TYR A 118 5.48 18.24 -11.06
C TYR A 118 5.99 19.31 -10.07
N PRO A 119 7.15 19.16 -9.40
CA PRO A 119 8.22 18.18 -9.65
C PRO A 119 8.15 16.90 -8.81
N THR A 120 7.10 16.71 -8.00
CA THR A 120 7.00 15.53 -7.13
C THR A 120 6.82 14.24 -7.93
N ASN A 121 6.23 14.32 -9.13
CA ASN A 121 6.09 13.18 -10.01
C ASN A 121 7.24 13.09 -11.01
N ASP A 122 8.15 12.13 -10.80
CA ASP A 122 9.35 11.90 -11.62
C ASP A 122 9.05 11.14 -12.93
N ASP A 123 7.84 10.62 -13.10
CA ASP A 123 7.43 9.92 -14.33
C ASP A 123 7.22 10.87 -15.51
N LEU A 124 7.03 12.17 -15.27
CA LEU A 124 6.71 13.15 -16.31
C LEU A 124 7.99 13.67 -16.99
N GLY A 125 8.20 13.23 -18.23
CA GLY A 125 9.24 13.76 -19.11
C GLY A 125 8.82 15.07 -19.75
N LEU A 126 9.57 16.14 -19.47
CA LEU A 126 9.41 17.45 -20.10
C LEU A 126 10.69 17.81 -20.86
N ARG A 127 10.56 18.03 -22.16
CA ARG A 127 11.70 18.43 -23.00
C ARG A 127 11.39 19.67 -23.80
N GLU A 128 11.99 20.77 -23.39
CA GLU A 128 11.94 22.07 -24.09
C GLU A 128 13.02 22.16 -25.18
N PHE A 129 12.66 22.67 -26.35
CA PHE A 129 13.57 22.87 -27.47
C PHE A 129 13.04 23.95 -28.41
N LYS A 130 13.81 24.31 -29.44
CA LYS A 130 13.36 25.23 -30.48
C LYS A 130 13.15 24.48 -31.80
N ILE A 131 11.90 24.46 -32.29
CA ILE A 131 11.58 23.94 -33.62
C ILE A 131 12.30 24.81 -34.65
N LEU A 132 13.09 24.15 -35.50
CA LEU A 132 13.83 24.78 -36.59
C LEU A 132 14.73 25.96 -36.14
N GLN A 133 15.12 25.98 -34.86
CA GLN A 133 15.83 27.09 -34.19
C GLN A 133 15.06 28.43 -34.12
N GLN A 134 13.81 28.48 -34.57
CA GLN A 134 13.02 29.71 -34.65
C GLN A 134 12.00 29.85 -33.52
N ARG A 135 11.27 28.78 -33.18
CA ARG A 135 10.16 28.83 -32.21
C ARG A 135 10.34 27.88 -31.05
N ALA A 136 9.99 28.31 -29.85
CA ALA A 136 9.99 27.44 -28.68
C ALA A 136 8.88 26.37 -28.79
N ALA A 137 9.21 25.16 -28.39
CA ALA A 137 8.29 24.04 -28.29
C ALA A 137 8.68 23.14 -27.11
N CYS A 138 7.73 22.36 -26.64
CA CYS A 138 7.95 21.40 -25.57
C CYS A 138 7.26 20.08 -25.86
N LEU A 139 7.99 18.98 -25.65
CA LEU A 139 7.44 17.63 -25.63
C LEU A 139 7.12 17.25 -24.19
N VAL A 140 5.92 16.70 -24.01
CA VAL A 140 5.42 16.16 -22.76
C VAL A 140 5.09 14.69 -22.98
N TYR A 141 5.65 13.82 -22.16
CA TYR A 141 5.41 12.38 -22.21
C TYR A 141 5.61 11.74 -20.83
N ILE A 142 5.15 10.50 -20.68
CA ILE A 142 5.42 9.70 -19.48
C ILE A 142 6.61 8.79 -19.78
N GLU A 143 7.67 8.91 -18.98
CA GLU A 143 8.85 8.05 -19.08
C GLU A 143 8.47 6.58 -18.83
N GLY A 144 9.14 5.66 -19.53
CA GLY A 144 8.88 4.21 -19.44
C GLY A 144 7.74 3.71 -20.33
N ILE A 145 6.66 4.48 -20.55
CA ILE A 145 5.57 4.08 -21.47
C ILE A 145 5.90 4.45 -22.93
N THR A 146 6.51 5.61 -23.14
CA THR A 146 6.90 6.07 -24.50
C THR A 146 8.22 5.48 -24.95
N ASP A 147 8.32 5.12 -26.24
CA ASP A 147 9.59 4.74 -26.84
C ASP A 147 10.52 5.96 -26.97
N SER A 148 11.62 5.94 -26.21
CA SER A 148 12.67 6.96 -26.28
C SER A 148 13.31 7.02 -27.67
N GLY A 149 13.39 5.89 -28.40
CA GLY A 149 13.88 5.79 -29.76
C GLY A 149 12.96 6.47 -30.77
N ILE A 150 11.64 6.28 -30.67
CA ILE A 150 10.67 6.97 -31.54
C ILE A 150 10.72 8.47 -31.26
N THR A 151 10.64 8.84 -29.99
CA THR A 151 10.63 10.24 -29.55
C THR A 151 11.92 10.97 -29.97
N SER A 152 13.08 10.36 -29.79
CA SER A 152 14.36 10.99 -30.14
C SER A 152 14.62 11.05 -31.65
N ASN A 153 14.42 9.93 -32.37
CA ASN A 153 14.83 9.85 -33.79
C ASN A 153 13.79 10.36 -34.78
N TYR A 154 12.49 10.21 -34.49
CA TYR A 154 11.43 10.55 -35.44
C TYR A 154 10.74 11.87 -35.10
N ILE A 155 10.71 12.27 -33.83
CA ILE A 155 10.14 13.56 -33.41
C ILE A 155 11.26 14.58 -33.25
N LEU A 156 12.13 14.42 -32.25
CA LEU A 156 13.11 15.44 -31.89
C LEU A 156 14.13 15.73 -32.98
N ARG A 157 14.72 14.70 -33.60
CA ARG A 157 15.72 14.91 -34.66
C ARG A 157 15.15 15.66 -35.86
N GLN A 158 13.89 15.43 -36.22
CA GLN A 158 13.23 16.11 -37.34
C GLN A 158 12.91 17.56 -36.97
N LEU A 159 12.40 17.80 -35.76
CA LEU A 159 12.03 19.14 -35.30
C LEU A 159 13.24 20.03 -34.99
N LEU A 160 14.39 19.45 -34.63
CA LEU A 160 15.66 20.15 -34.40
C LEU A 160 16.46 20.43 -35.68
N GLY A 161 15.98 19.97 -36.84
CA GLY A 161 16.60 20.25 -38.13
C GLY A 161 16.74 21.76 -38.39
N LYS A 162 17.60 22.15 -39.32
CA LYS A 162 17.68 23.57 -39.74
C LYS A 162 16.54 23.85 -40.73
N ALA A 163 15.76 24.91 -40.49
CA ALA A 163 14.84 25.42 -41.51
C ALA A 163 15.63 26.02 -42.69
N GLY A 164 15.00 26.00 -43.88
CA GLY A 164 15.30 26.97 -44.92
C GLY A 164 14.86 28.38 -44.50
N ASP A 165 15.18 29.40 -45.30
CA ASP A 165 14.95 30.83 -44.98
C ASP A 165 13.47 31.26 -44.84
N GLU A 166 12.50 30.35 -44.88
CA GLU A 166 11.07 30.68 -44.78
C GLU A 166 10.60 30.69 -43.33
N THR A 167 10.06 31.83 -42.90
CA THR A 167 9.39 32.00 -41.60
C THR A 167 7.92 31.63 -41.75
N ILE A 168 7.55 30.46 -41.25
CA ILE A 168 6.17 29.94 -41.39
C ILE A 168 5.27 30.62 -40.35
N PRO A 169 4.08 31.13 -40.71
CA PRO A 169 3.10 31.70 -39.76
C PRO A 169 2.70 30.72 -38.63
N ALA A 170 2.19 31.22 -37.51
CA ALA A 170 1.83 30.38 -36.36
C ALA A 170 0.60 29.50 -36.61
N ALA A 171 -0.37 29.99 -37.40
CA ALA A 171 -1.59 29.25 -37.72
C ALA A 171 -1.31 28.00 -38.58
N ASP A 172 -0.40 28.12 -39.55
CA ASP A 172 -0.08 27.05 -40.51
C ASP A 172 1.07 26.14 -40.02
N MET A 173 1.68 26.47 -38.88
CA MET A 173 2.81 25.73 -38.33
C MET A 173 2.43 24.32 -37.89
N ILE A 174 1.23 24.16 -37.35
CA ILE A 174 0.74 22.84 -36.94
C ILE A 174 0.62 21.94 -38.17
N ASP A 175 -0.03 22.43 -39.21
CA ASP A 175 -0.25 21.68 -40.45
C ASP A 175 1.10 21.40 -41.15
N TYR A 176 2.04 22.35 -41.12
CA TYR A 176 3.40 22.12 -41.61
C TYR A 176 4.14 21.05 -40.82
N VAL A 177 4.01 21.03 -39.49
CA VAL A 177 4.64 20.04 -38.62
C VAL A 177 4.03 18.65 -38.82
N THR A 178 2.70 18.55 -38.94
CA THR A 178 2.03 17.27 -39.16
C THR A 178 2.32 16.68 -40.54
N ASP A 179 2.34 17.51 -41.58
CA ASP A 179 2.37 17.02 -42.96
C ASP A 179 3.80 16.86 -43.49
N ASN A 180 4.75 17.70 -43.06
CA ASN A 180 6.09 17.77 -43.66
C ASN A 180 7.23 17.35 -42.73
N LEU A 181 7.09 17.45 -41.41
CA LEU A 181 8.20 17.22 -40.47
C LEU A 181 8.09 15.89 -39.71
N LEU A 182 6.90 15.52 -39.26
CA LEU A 182 6.70 14.32 -38.44
C LEU A 182 6.57 13.07 -39.30
N ALA A 183 7.61 12.25 -39.31
CA ALA A 183 7.59 10.93 -39.94
C ALA A 183 7.02 9.86 -38.97
N VAL A 184 5.77 10.00 -38.55
CA VAL A 184 5.09 9.09 -37.61
C VAL A 184 3.73 8.65 -38.15
N GLU A 185 3.33 7.40 -37.87
CA GLU A 185 2.17 6.76 -38.48
C GLU A 185 0.82 7.38 -38.10
N GLN A 186 0.66 7.81 -36.84
CA GLN A 186 -0.58 8.38 -36.34
C GLN A 186 -0.32 9.68 -35.58
N ILE A 187 -0.98 10.74 -36.06
CA ILE A 187 -0.93 12.09 -35.50
C ILE A 187 -2.36 12.56 -35.29
N SER A 188 -2.63 13.18 -34.13
CA SER A 188 -3.90 13.79 -33.80
C SER A 188 -3.66 15.20 -33.28
N VAL A 189 -4.55 16.15 -33.63
CA VAL A 189 -4.48 17.52 -33.15
C VAL A 189 -5.63 17.74 -32.17
N GLU A 190 -5.30 18.10 -30.95
CA GLU A 190 -6.27 18.24 -29.85
C GLU A 190 -6.27 19.70 -29.36
N VAL A 191 -7.44 20.21 -28.98
CA VAL A 191 -7.64 21.61 -28.50
C VAL A 191 -7.93 21.66 -27.00
N ALA A 192 -8.56 20.61 -26.46
CA ALA A 192 -8.93 20.54 -25.04
C ALA A 192 -7.85 19.88 -24.18
N TYR A 193 -7.53 20.46 -23.02
CA TYR A 193 -6.54 19.88 -22.11
C TYR A 193 -6.94 18.51 -21.57
N ASP A 194 -8.22 18.29 -21.29
CA ASP A 194 -8.69 17.02 -20.72
C ASP A 194 -8.44 15.85 -21.68
N GLU A 195 -8.55 16.09 -22.99
CA GLU A 195 -8.23 15.10 -24.02
C GLU A 195 -6.73 14.88 -24.11
N ILE A 196 -5.93 15.97 -24.11
CA ILE A 196 -4.46 15.87 -24.12
C ILE A 196 -3.94 15.07 -22.91
N ILE A 197 -4.45 15.33 -21.70
CA ILE A 197 -4.07 14.60 -20.48
C ILE A 197 -4.41 13.11 -20.63
N LYS A 198 -5.62 12.78 -21.12
CA LYS A 198 -6.00 11.38 -21.38
C LYS A 198 -5.07 10.71 -22.39
N ARG A 199 -4.66 11.42 -23.45
CA ARG A 199 -3.73 10.90 -24.45
C ARG A 199 -2.32 10.69 -23.88
N ILE A 200 -1.83 11.60 -23.05
CA ILE A 200 -0.54 11.45 -22.34
C ILE A 200 -0.58 10.23 -21.41
N LEU A 201 -1.67 10.04 -20.66
CA LEU A 201 -1.86 8.87 -19.79
C LEU A 201 -1.96 7.54 -20.55
N LEU A 202 -2.32 7.58 -21.85
CA LEU A 202 -2.27 6.42 -22.73
C LEU A 202 -0.86 6.13 -23.26
N GLY A 203 0.13 6.95 -22.90
CA GLY A 203 1.50 6.82 -23.37
C GLY A 203 1.78 7.51 -24.70
N LYS A 204 0.94 8.46 -25.12
CA LYS A 204 1.22 9.28 -26.31
C LYS A 204 2.07 10.49 -25.93
N THR A 205 2.85 11.00 -26.87
CA THR A 205 3.65 12.21 -26.66
C THR A 205 2.89 13.44 -27.14
N ALA A 206 2.72 14.44 -26.27
CA ALA A 206 2.11 15.71 -26.60
C ALA A 206 3.20 16.75 -26.95
N LEU A 207 3.03 17.45 -28.07
CA LEU A 207 3.89 18.53 -28.54
C LEU A 207 3.13 19.85 -28.44
N PHE A 208 3.64 20.75 -27.62
CA PHE A 208 3.18 22.13 -27.53
C PHE A 208 4.12 23.04 -28.31
N ILE A 209 3.55 23.92 -29.12
CA ILE A 209 4.28 24.88 -29.96
C ILE A 209 3.88 26.28 -29.53
N ASP A 210 4.86 27.16 -29.32
CA ASP A 210 4.58 28.54 -28.95
C ASP A 210 3.86 29.32 -30.07
N GLY A 211 2.84 30.09 -29.70
CA GLY A 211 1.97 30.83 -30.63
C GLY A 211 0.78 30.01 -31.17
N CYS A 212 0.64 28.73 -30.82
CA CYS A 212 -0.42 27.85 -31.30
C CYS A 212 -1.44 27.51 -30.21
N ALA A 213 -2.73 27.64 -30.50
CA ALA A 213 -3.83 27.26 -29.59
C ALA A 213 -4.26 25.78 -29.73
N LYS A 214 -3.45 24.93 -30.38
CA LYS A 214 -3.69 23.48 -30.50
C LYS A 214 -2.43 22.72 -30.12
N CYS A 215 -2.60 21.48 -29.66
CA CYS A 215 -1.52 20.58 -29.34
C CYS A 215 -1.46 19.43 -30.35
N VAL A 216 -0.25 19.08 -30.79
CA VAL A 216 -0.03 17.92 -31.66
C VAL A 216 0.27 16.72 -30.77
N VAL A 217 -0.54 15.68 -30.85
CA VAL A 217 -0.38 14.43 -30.10
C VAL A 217 0.08 13.35 -31.07
N VAL A 218 1.21 12.73 -30.75
CA VAL A 218 1.88 11.73 -31.58
C VAL A 218 1.82 10.36 -30.91
N GLU A 219 1.48 9.32 -31.66
CA GLU A 219 1.53 7.95 -31.18
C GLU A 219 2.99 7.50 -31.02
N THR A 220 3.43 7.37 -29.77
CA THR A 220 4.79 6.94 -29.39
C THR A 220 4.78 5.75 -28.45
N VAL A 221 3.61 5.15 -28.25
CA VAL A 221 3.41 4.01 -27.36
C VAL A 221 4.20 2.83 -27.92
N ARG A 222 5.13 2.32 -27.12
CA ARG A 222 5.74 1.02 -27.38
C ARG A 222 5.96 0.32 -26.06
N PHE A 223 5.19 -0.72 -25.84
CA PHE A 223 5.42 -1.59 -24.70
C PHE A 223 6.71 -2.39 -24.94
N GLU A 224 7.52 -2.54 -23.90
CA GLU A 224 8.80 -3.25 -23.98
C GLU A 224 8.64 -4.65 -24.57
N LYS A 225 9.62 -5.05 -25.40
CA LYS A 225 9.66 -6.36 -26.06
C LYS A 225 10.24 -7.47 -25.19
N ARG A 226 10.76 -7.16 -23.99
CA ARG A 226 11.20 -8.20 -23.06
C ARG A 226 9.94 -8.86 -22.52
N ALA A 227 9.83 -10.17 -22.68
CA ALA A 227 8.66 -10.91 -22.25
C ALA A 227 8.50 -10.75 -20.73
N VAL A 228 7.51 -9.98 -20.32
CA VAL A 228 7.05 -9.95 -18.93
C VAL A 228 6.75 -11.40 -18.55
N SER A 229 7.42 -11.89 -17.51
CA SER A 229 7.27 -13.28 -17.07
C SER A 229 5.92 -13.47 -16.37
N THR A 230 5.47 -14.72 -16.33
CA THR A 230 4.35 -15.09 -15.49
C THR A 230 4.76 -15.09 -14.02
N PRO A 231 3.92 -14.59 -13.10
CA PRO A 231 4.22 -14.64 -11.67
C PRO A 231 4.43 -16.11 -11.24
N LEU A 232 5.50 -16.38 -10.51
CA LEU A 232 5.88 -17.74 -10.10
C LEU A 232 5.25 -18.10 -8.77
N THR A 233 5.17 -17.15 -7.83
CA THR A 233 4.60 -17.40 -6.49
C THR A 233 3.09 -17.14 -6.44
N GLU A 234 2.58 -16.23 -7.27
CA GLU A 234 1.16 -15.84 -7.32
C GLU A 234 0.46 -16.23 -8.63
N MET A 235 0.50 -17.52 -8.98
CA MET A 235 -0.22 -18.05 -10.14
C MET A 235 -1.74 -17.99 -9.92
N VAL A 236 -2.47 -17.53 -10.94
CA VAL A 236 -3.95 -17.52 -10.95
C VAL A 236 -4.48 -18.28 -12.16
N VAL A 237 -5.65 -18.90 -12.03
CA VAL A 237 -6.30 -19.56 -13.16
C VAL A 237 -6.96 -18.52 -14.06
N GLN A 238 -7.56 -17.49 -13.46
CA GLN A 238 -8.24 -16.41 -14.18
C GLN A 238 -7.72 -15.01 -13.79
N GLY A 239 -7.24 -14.27 -14.78
CA GLY A 239 -6.77 -12.89 -14.61
C GLY A 239 -5.55 -12.57 -15.48
N PRO A 240 -4.97 -11.36 -15.32
CA PRO A 240 -3.68 -11.02 -15.91
C PRO A 240 -2.60 -12.02 -15.49
N GLN A 241 -1.69 -12.35 -16.41
CA GLN A 241 -0.55 -13.24 -16.14
C GLN A 241 0.77 -12.47 -16.19
N GLU A 242 0.73 -11.14 -16.20
CA GLU A 242 1.92 -10.29 -16.16
C GLU A 242 2.41 -10.22 -14.71
N GLY A 243 3.68 -10.58 -14.46
CA GLY A 243 4.38 -10.39 -13.18
C GLY A 243 5.41 -9.27 -13.27
N PHE A 244 5.87 -8.76 -12.12
CA PHE A 244 6.98 -7.82 -12.07
C PHE A 244 8.31 -8.48 -12.47
N ILE A 245 9.26 -7.66 -12.87
CA ILE A 245 10.64 -8.05 -13.20
C ILE A 245 11.62 -7.27 -12.32
N GLU A 246 12.92 -7.47 -12.50
CA GLU A 246 13.93 -6.84 -11.65
C GLU A 246 14.13 -5.33 -11.93
N ASP A 247 13.72 -4.82 -13.10
CA ASP A 247 13.91 -3.42 -13.46
C ASP A 247 12.82 -2.50 -12.88
N VAL A 248 13.23 -1.51 -12.08
CA VAL A 248 12.31 -0.56 -11.42
C VAL A 248 11.45 0.23 -12.42
N ARG A 249 12.02 0.63 -13.57
CA ARG A 249 11.33 1.47 -14.55
C ARG A 249 10.28 0.68 -15.32
N THR A 250 10.58 -0.56 -15.69
CA THR A 250 9.59 -1.49 -16.26
C THR A 250 8.46 -1.74 -15.27
N ASN A 251 8.76 -1.94 -13.98
CA ASN A 251 7.73 -2.18 -12.96
C ASN A 251 6.79 -0.98 -12.78
N ILE A 252 7.31 0.24 -12.74
CA ILE A 252 6.48 1.47 -12.74
C ILE A 252 5.59 1.51 -13.98
N THR A 253 6.14 1.17 -15.15
CA THR A 253 5.41 1.15 -16.42
C THR A 253 4.26 0.13 -16.41
N LEU A 254 4.47 -1.06 -15.82
CA LEU A 254 3.43 -2.07 -15.64
C LEU A 254 2.27 -1.56 -14.76
N ILE A 255 2.58 -0.86 -13.67
CA ILE A 255 1.55 -0.25 -12.80
C ILE A 255 0.80 0.85 -13.56
N ARG A 256 1.51 1.74 -14.27
CA ARG A 256 0.92 2.83 -15.07
C ARG A 256 0.06 2.34 -16.23
N LYS A 257 0.40 1.21 -16.83
CA LYS A 257 -0.40 0.58 -17.90
C LYS A 257 -1.82 0.23 -17.41
N ILE A 258 -1.93 -0.20 -16.16
CA ILE A 258 -3.20 -0.54 -15.50
C ILE A 258 -3.85 0.73 -14.93
N LEU A 259 -3.08 1.56 -14.20
CA LEU A 259 -3.55 2.79 -13.57
C LEU A 259 -3.27 4.03 -14.42
N ARG A 260 -4.24 4.35 -15.28
CA ARG A 260 -4.21 5.56 -16.12
C ARG A 260 -4.81 6.76 -15.40
N ASN A 261 -4.25 7.11 -14.25
CA ASN A 261 -4.66 8.27 -13.46
C ASN A 261 -3.55 9.33 -13.43
N LYS A 262 -3.91 10.60 -13.62
CA LYS A 262 -3.00 11.75 -13.49
C LYS A 262 -2.52 11.97 -12.06
N ASP A 263 -3.37 11.61 -11.09
CA ASP A 263 -3.09 11.80 -9.65
C ASP A 263 -2.18 10.71 -9.08
N LEU A 264 -1.83 9.68 -9.87
CA LEU A 264 -0.81 8.71 -9.48
C LEU A 264 0.56 9.40 -9.56
N ILE A 265 1.22 9.53 -8.43
CA ILE A 265 2.54 10.13 -8.27
C ILE A 265 3.56 9.01 -8.11
N THR A 266 4.70 9.16 -8.79
CA THR A 266 5.88 8.32 -8.62
C THR A 266 7.03 9.20 -8.19
N GLU A 267 7.63 8.87 -7.04
CA GLU A 267 8.82 9.55 -6.51
C GLU A 267 9.99 8.58 -6.50
N LEU A 268 11.09 8.95 -7.16
CA LEU A 268 12.33 8.20 -7.15
C LEU A 268 13.19 8.65 -5.96
N LEU A 269 13.49 7.71 -5.07
CA LEU A 269 14.28 7.89 -3.87
C LEU A 269 15.55 7.05 -3.98
N PHE A 270 16.68 7.62 -3.55
CA PHE A 270 17.93 6.87 -3.39
C PHE A 270 18.02 6.42 -1.93
N VAL A 271 18.14 5.12 -1.71
CA VAL A 271 18.11 4.54 -0.36
C VAL A 271 19.46 4.64 0.34
N ASN A 272 20.57 4.70 -0.41
CA ASN A 272 21.92 4.76 0.16
C ASN A 272 22.88 5.54 -0.74
N GLU A 273 23.83 6.25 -0.14
CA GLU A 273 24.93 6.96 -0.81
C GLU A 273 26.03 6.01 -1.34
N ALA A 274 26.23 4.85 -0.70
CA ALA A 274 27.33 3.94 -1.05
C ALA A 274 27.05 3.11 -2.33
N ASN A 275 25.84 2.58 -2.46
CA ASN A 275 25.44 1.71 -3.58
C ASN A 275 24.42 2.36 -4.53
N ASN A 276 23.95 3.59 -4.22
CA ASN A 276 22.98 4.35 -5.02
C ASN A 276 21.76 3.53 -5.48
N THR A 277 21.31 2.57 -4.65
CA THR A 277 20.17 1.74 -5.01
C THR A 277 18.92 2.60 -5.09
N THR A 278 18.23 2.50 -6.24
CA THR A 278 17.06 3.30 -6.53
C THR A 278 15.81 2.59 -6.04
N CYS A 279 14.90 3.33 -5.42
CA CYS A 279 13.60 2.86 -4.99
C CYS A 279 12.55 3.86 -5.47
N ALA A 280 11.40 3.37 -5.92
CA ALA A 280 10.29 4.22 -6.31
C ALA A 280 9.13 4.10 -5.32
N LEU A 281 8.64 5.24 -4.85
CA LEU A 281 7.44 5.34 -4.03
C LEU A 281 6.26 5.77 -4.91
N LEU A 282 5.24 4.92 -5.02
CA LEU A 282 4.04 5.18 -5.80
C LEU A 282 2.81 5.31 -4.90
N TYR A 283 2.01 6.33 -5.14
CA TYR A 283 0.76 6.56 -4.41
C TYR A 283 -0.20 7.45 -5.21
N ILE A 284 -1.49 7.40 -4.91
CA ILE A 284 -2.49 8.29 -5.54
C ILE A 284 -2.76 9.49 -4.64
N GLN A 285 -2.41 10.67 -5.13
CA GLN A 285 -2.63 11.94 -4.45
C GLN A 285 -4.14 12.17 -4.24
N GLY A 286 -4.52 12.52 -3.02
CA GLY A 286 -5.92 12.74 -2.64
C GLY A 286 -6.66 11.50 -2.12
N ILE A 287 -6.13 10.29 -2.35
CA ILE A 287 -6.67 9.05 -1.77
C ILE A 287 -5.75 8.55 -0.64
N ALA A 288 -4.44 8.55 -0.88
CA ALA A 288 -3.46 8.08 0.10
C ALA A 288 -3.33 9.04 1.29
N ASN A 289 -3.13 8.49 2.48
CA ASN A 289 -2.91 9.27 3.70
C ASN A 289 -1.51 9.92 3.68
N GLN A 290 -1.48 11.26 3.75
CA GLN A 290 -0.26 12.06 3.72
C GLN A 290 0.70 11.77 4.89
N GLU A 291 0.18 11.43 6.06
CA GLU A 291 1.02 11.07 7.22
C GLU A 291 1.80 9.77 6.95
N VAL A 292 1.16 8.79 6.32
CA VAL A 292 1.78 7.51 5.96
C VAL A 292 2.83 7.72 4.87
N ILE A 293 2.55 8.58 3.89
CA ILE A 293 3.51 8.96 2.84
C ILE A 293 4.76 9.61 3.46
N ALA A 294 4.56 10.58 4.35
CA ALA A 294 5.67 11.27 5.01
C ALA A 294 6.52 10.32 5.86
N GLU A 295 5.88 9.42 6.61
CA GLU A 295 6.59 8.44 7.44
C GLU A 295 7.35 7.42 6.58
N ALA A 296 6.76 6.93 5.49
CA ALA A 296 7.44 6.03 4.55
C ALA A 296 8.69 6.68 3.96
N LYS A 297 8.59 7.93 3.48
CA LYS A 297 9.74 8.70 2.96
C LYS A 297 10.82 8.87 4.02
N LYS A 298 10.42 9.30 5.22
CA LYS A 298 11.33 9.50 6.35
C LYS A 298 12.09 8.21 6.66
N ARG A 299 11.40 7.08 6.76
CA ARG A 299 12.03 5.77 7.03
C ARG A 299 13.00 5.40 5.93
N ILE A 300 12.58 5.41 4.66
CA ILE A 300 13.44 5.07 3.52
C ILE A 300 14.70 5.95 3.51
N SER A 301 14.55 7.26 3.72
CA SER A 301 15.68 8.21 3.73
C SER A 301 16.62 8.07 4.93
N SER A 302 16.16 7.45 6.03
CA SER A 302 16.95 7.26 7.24
C SER A 302 17.79 5.98 7.23
N LEU A 303 17.60 5.12 6.24
CA LEU A 303 18.31 3.86 6.13
C LEU A 303 19.75 4.11 5.70
N ASN A 304 20.71 3.64 6.50
CA ASN A 304 22.14 3.76 6.21
C ASN A 304 22.79 2.37 6.24
N LEU A 305 22.44 1.53 5.26
CA LEU A 305 22.97 0.17 5.11
C LEU A 305 23.54 -0.04 3.71
N ASP A 306 24.76 -0.57 3.64
CA ASP A 306 25.53 -0.77 2.40
C ASP A 306 24.79 -1.62 1.35
N PHE A 307 24.09 -2.66 1.80
CA PHE A 307 23.29 -3.54 0.96
C PHE A 307 21.90 -3.72 1.57
N ILE A 308 20.88 -3.40 0.78
CA ILE A 308 19.48 -3.57 1.14
C ILE A 308 18.83 -4.41 0.04
N SER A 309 18.14 -5.48 0.43
CA SER A 309 17.23 -6.22 -0.44
C SER A 309 15.79 -5.88 -0.07
N ASP A 310 14.81 -6.15 -0.94
CA ASP A 310 13.37 -5.89 -0.68
C ASP A 310 12.88 -6.54 0.64
N GLY A 311 13.34 -7.76 0.94
CA GLY A 311 13.04 -8.43 2.22
C GLY A 311 13.63 -7.71 3.44
N VAL A 312 14.85 -7.18 3.33
CA VAL A 312 15.46 -6.40 4.43
C VAL A 312 14.79 -5.05 4.57
N LEU A 313 14.48 -4.39 3.45
CA LEU A 313 13.80 -3.10 3.43
C LEU A 313 12.43 -3.19 4.11
N SER A 314 11.64 -4.20 3.76
CA SER A 314 10.33 -4.40 4.36
C SER A 314 10.39 -4.59 5.88
N HIS A 315 11.33 -5.37 6.39
CA HIS A 315 11.52 -5.52 7.84
C HIS A 315 11.96 -4.24 8.55
N LEU A 316 12.74 -3.38 7.89
CA LEU A 316 13.24 -2.13 8.48
C LEU A 316 12.20 -1.00 8.46
N ILE A 317 11.26 -1.05 7.51
CA ILE A 317 10.18 -0.06 7.40
C ILE A 317 8.99 -0.43 8.31
N GLU A 318 8.89 -1.66 8.79
CA GLU A 318 7.78 -2.14 9.62
C GLU A 318 7.71 -1.44 11.00
N ASP A 319 6.50 -1.09 11.48
CA ASP A 319 6.33 -0.45 12.80
C ASP A 319 6.62 -1.42 13.94
N HIS A 320 6.23 -2.68 13.75
CA HIS A 320 6.25 -3.71 14.77
C HIS A 320 6.93 -4.97 14.24
N PRO A 321 8.27 -5.02 14.23
CA PRO A 321 9.01 -6.17 13.69
C PRO A 321 8.79 -7.48 14.47
N TYR A 322 8.26 -7.41 15.70
CA TYR A 322 7.90 -8.56 16.52
C TYR A 322 6.42 -8.96 16.41
N ALA A 323 5.63 -8.28 15.57
CA ALA A 323 4.26 -8.67 15.33
C ALA A 323 4.22 -10.04 14.61
N LEU A 324 3.27 -10.89 14.99
CA LEU A 324 3.09 -12.20 14.35
C LEU A 324 2.57 -12.09 12.92
N LEU A 325 1.95 -10.96 12.57
CA LEU A 325 1.40 -10.70 11.26
C LEU A 325 2.17 -9.56 10.61
N PRO A 326 2.64 -9.74 9.36
CA PRO A 326 3.36 -8.70 8.66
C PRO A 326 2.44 -7.52 8.34
N GLN A 327 2.99 -6.32 8.46
CA GLN A 327 2.33 -5.04 8.15
C GLN A 327 2.66 -4.56 6.73
N ILE A 328 3.46 -5.32 5.98
CA ILE A 328 3.82 -5.07 4.59
C ILE A 328 3.38 -6.26 3.76
N LEU A 329 2.75 -5.98 2.62
CA LEU A 329 2.34 -7.00 1.66
C LEU A 329 3.31 -6.98 0.48
N ILE A 330 4.06 -8.06 0.31
CA ILE A 330 4.94 -8.26 -0.85
C ILE A 330 4.14 -8.97 -1.93
N THR A 331 4.20 -8.49 -3.17
CA THR A 331 3.51 -9.10 -4.31
C THR A 331 4.30 -9.04 -5.61
N GLU A 332 4.20 -10.10 -6.41
CA GLU A 332 4.77 -10.17 -7.78
C GLU A 332 3.82 -9.57 -8.83
N ARG A 333 2.62 -9.12 -8.44
CA ARG A 333 1.51 -8.87 -9.36
C ARG A 333 1.16 -7.38 -9.51
N PRO A 334 1.27 -6.79 -10.72
CA PRO A 334 0.96 -5.38 -10.95
C PRO A 334 -0.54 -5.05 -10.80
N ASP A 335 -1.43 -5.98 -11.13
CA ASP A 335 -2.88 -5.81 -10.96
C ASP A 335 -3.28 -5.71 -9.48
N ARG A 336 -2.62 -6.48 -8.61
CA ARG A 336 -2.82 -6.43 -7.17
C ARG A 336 -2.38 -5.09 -6.59
N VAL A 337 -1.19 -4.62 -6.98
CA VAL A 337 -0.66 -3.32 -6.58
C VAL A 337 -1.60 -2.19 -7.04
N ALA A 338 -2.07 -2.25 -8.28
CA ALA A 338 -2.99 -1.27 -8.83
C ALA A 338 -4.30 -1.15 -8.01
N SER A 339 -4.87 -2.28 -7.60
CA SER A 339 -6.05 -2.31 -6.73
C SER A 339 -5.77 -1.65 -5.37
N LEU A 340 -4.65 -1.98 -4.74
CA LEU A 340 -4.29 -1.45 -3.42
C LEU A 340 -3.96 0.04 -3.45
N LEU A 341 -3.32 0.53 -4.52
CA LEU A 341 -3.10 1.97 -4.74
C LEU A 341 -4.44 2.72 -4.83
N MET A 342 -5.45 2.13 -5.48
CA MET A 342 -6.81 2.69 -5.53
C MET A 342 -7.53 2.67 -4.19
N GLU A 343 -7.17 1.76 -3.28
CA GLU A 343 -7.63 1.76 -1.89
C GLU A 343 -6.89 2.80 -1.00
N GLY A 344 -5.96 3.57 -1.56
CA GLY A 344 -5.18 4.57 -0.83
C GLY A 344 -3.95 4.03 -0.11
N ARG A 345 -3.49 2.83 -0.48
CA ARG A 345 -2.20 2.28 -0.04
C ARG A 345 -1.06 2.88 -0.87
N ILE A 346 0.15 2.65 -0.41
CA ILE A 346 1.40 3.12 -1.02
C ILE A 346 2.17 1.90 -1.47
N ALA A 347 2.73 1.95 -2.67
CA ALA A 347 3.60 0.91 -3.21
C ALA A 347 5.05 1.38 -3.21
N ILE A 348 5.96 0.50 -2.82
CA ILE A 348 7.40 0.68 -2.79
C ILE A 348 7.98 -0.33 -3.78
N VAL A 349 8.53 0.17 -4.87
CA VAL A 349 9.18 -0.64 -5.91
C VAL A 349 10.68 -0.52 -5.70
N PHE A 350 11.33 -1.66 -5.47
CA PHE A 350 12.77 -1.71 -5.26
C PHE A 350 13.47 -2.18 -6.54
N ASP A 351 14.60 -1.56 -6.87
CA ASP A 351 15.39 -1.96 -8.04
C ASP A 351 16.15 -3.26 -7.78
N GLY A 352 16.11 -4.18 -8.74
CA GLY A 352 16.75 -5.50 -8.66
C GLY A 352 15.87 -6.63 -8.12
N THR A 353 14.59 -6.40 -7.84
CA THR A 353 13.67 -7.42 -7.31
C THR A 353 12.37 -7.52 -8.11
N PRO A 354 11.89 -8.74 -8.44
CA PRO A 354 10.63 -8.96 -9.18
C PRO A 354 9.39 -8.87 -8.28
N THR A 355 9.47 -8.13 -7.18
CA THR A 355 8.41 -7.97 -6.18
C THR A 355 8.25 -6.51 -5.82
N VAL A 356 7.02 -6.14 -5.43
CA VAL A 356 6.67 -4.81 -4.95
C VAL A 356 6.07 -4.91 -3.56
N SER A 357 6.54 -4.04 -2.67
CA SER A 357 6.10 -3.95 -1.27
C SER A 357 4.96 -2.92 -1.14
N VAL A 358 3.82 -3.31 -0.59
CA VAL A 358 2.64 -2.43 -0.41
C VAL A 358 2.36 -2.19 1.07
N ILE A 359 2.19 -0.92 1.44
CA ILE A 359 2.00 -0.46 2.82
C ILE A 359 0.83 0.53 2.98
N PRO A 360 0.16 0.57 4.14
CA PRO A 360 0.19 -0.43 5.20
C PRO A 360 -0.71 -1.61 4.83
N ALA A 361 -0.23 -2.83 5.08
CA ALA A 361 -1.02 -4.04 4.94
C ALA A 361 -1.79 -4.35 6.22
N THR A 362 -2.87 -5.11 6.07
CA THR A 362 -3.76 -5.57 7.14
C THR A 362 -4.01 -7.04 6.94
N PHE A 363 -4.45 -7.74 8.00
CA PHE A 363 -4.77 -9.17 7.92
C PHE A 363 -5.75 -9.50 6.78
N ALA A 364 -6.71 -8.62 6.51
CA ALA A 364 -7.66 -8.80 5.41
C ALA A 364 -6.97 -8.87 4.05
N HIS A 365 -5.92 -8.08 3.80
CA HIS A 365 -5.22 -8.12 2.52
C HIS A 365 -4.57 -9.48 2.25
N PHE A 366 -4.13 -10.21 3.27
CA PHE A 366 -3.58 -11.57 3.11
C PHE A 366 -4.65 -12.64 2.83
N LEU A 367 -5.90 -12.41 3.22
CA LEU A 367 -7.02 -13.30 2.92
C LEU A 367 -7.54 -13.13 1.49
N HIS A 368 -7.31 -11.96 0.90
CA HIS A 368 -7.74 -11.61 -0.44
C HIS A 368 -6.68 -12.00 -1.47
N THR A 369 -7.09 -12.62 -2.56
CA THR A 369 -6.23 -12.89 -3.73
C THR A 369 -6.65 -12.04 -4.91
N SER A 370 -5.74 -11.81 -5.87
CA SER A 370 -6.07 -11.03 -7.08
C SER A 370 -7.15 -11.71 -7.94
N GLU A 371 -7.23 -13.04 -7.86
CA GLU A 371 -8.25 -13.84 -8.54
C GLU A 371 -9.67 -13.60 -8.01
N ASP A 372 -9.83 -13.22 -6.74
CA ASP A 372 -11.14 -12.95 -6.15
C ASP A 372 -11.90 -11.83 -6.86
N PHE A 373 -11.17 -10.89 -7.49
CA PHE A 373 -11.74 -9.78 -8.26
C PHE A 373 -12.20 -10.18 -9.66
N ASN A 374 -11.63 -11.26 -10.22
CA ASN A 374 -11.99 -11.77 -11.55
C ASN A 374 -13.17 -12.76 -11.51
N LEU A 375 -13.43 -13.33 -10.34
CA LEU A 375 -14.56 -14.23 -10.10
C LEU A 375 -15.84 -13.46 -9.78
N ARG A 376 -17.00 -14.10 -10.02
CA ARG A 376 -18.26 -13.54 -9.53
C ARG A 376 -18.23 -13.51 -8.00
N TRP A 377 -18.82 -12.46 -7.43
CA TRP A 377 -18.76 -12.19 -5.99
C TRP A 377 -19.20 -13.38 -5.13
N GLN A 378 -20.12 -14.23 -5.59
CA GLN A 378 -20.56 -15.44 -4.88
C GLN A 378 -19.40 -16.44 -4.72
N TYR A 379 -18.67 -16.72 -5.79
CA TYR A 379 -17.54 -17.65 -5.78
C TYR A 379 -16.36 -17.07 -5.01
N GLY A 380 -16.03 -15.79 -5.23
CA GLY A 380 -14.94 -15.13 -4.49
C GLY A 380 -15.20 -15.11 -2.98
N THR A 381 -16.43 -14.81 -2.56
CA THR A 381 -16.81 -14.84 -1.13
C THR A 381 -16.79 -16.25 -0.56
N PHE A 382 -17.27 -17.24 -1.30
CA PHE A 382 -17.23 -18.64 -0.88
C PHE A 382 -15.79 -19.14 -0.68
N LEU A 383 -14.89 -18.87 -1.63
CA LEU A 383 -13.47 -19.20 -1.50
C LEU A 383 -12.81 -18.48 -0.32
N ARG A 384 -13.16 -17.20 -0.08
CA ARG A 384 -12.69 -16.47 1.10
C ARG A 384 -13.14 -17.12 2.41
N MET A 385 -14.40 -17.57 2.48
CA MET A 385 -14.90 -18.30 3.65
C MET A 385 -14.17 -19.63 3.86
N ILE A 386 -13.87 -20.36 2.77
CA ILE A 386 -13.05 -21.58 2.85
C ILE A 386 -11.66 -21.25 3.41
N ARG A 387 -10.99 -20.19 2.93
CA ARG A 387 -9.67 -19.78 3.45
C ARG A 387 -9.72 -19.45 4.93
N VAL A 388 -10.73 -18.70 5.38
CA VAL A 388 -10.90 -18.36 6.80
C VAL A 388 -11.13 -19.63 7.64
N VAL A 389 -12.01 -20.53 7.21
CA VAL A 389 -12.26 -21.80 7.89
C VAL A 389 -11.00 -22.67 7.90
N ALA A 390 -10.24 -22.71 6.81
CA ALA A 390 -9.00 -23.47 6.72
C ALA A 390 -7.92 -22.94 7.67
N ILE A 391 -7.77 -21.62 7.80
CA ILE A 391 -6.83 -20.99 8.75
C ILE A 391 -7.25 -21.30 10.20
N LEU A 392 -8.56 -21.23 10.50
CA LEU A 392 -9.07 -21.60 11.82
C LEU A 392 -8.87 -23.09 12.10
N ALA A 393 -9.13 -23.95 11.11
CA ALA A 393 -8.95 -25.38 11.23
C ALA A 393 -7.48 -25.74 11.46
N SER A 394 -6.55 -25.21 10.65
CA SER A 394 -5.11 -25.51 10.78
C SER A 394 -4.55 -25.07 12.12
N THR A 395 -4.99 -23.94 12.66
CA THR A 395 -4.51 -23.42 13.95
C THR A 395 -5.20 -24.06 15.16
N LEU A 396 -6.49 -24.41 15.07
CA LEU A 396 -7.27 -24.91 16.21
C LEU A 396 -7.35 -26.44 16.29
N LEU A 397 -7.31 -27.17 15.17
CA LEU A 397 -7.46 -28.64 15.16
C LEU A 397 -6.39 -29.37 16.01
N PRO A 398 -5.09 -29.03 15.93
CA PRO A 398 -4.07 -29.72 16.72
C PRO A 398 -4.31 -29.54 18.23
N GLY A 399 -4.67 -28.32 18.65
CA GLY A 399 -5.02 -28.02 20.04
C GLY A 399 -6.31 -28.70 20.49
N LEU A 400 -7.32 -28.74 19.62
CA LEU A 400 -8.59 -29.42 19.89
C LEU A 400 -8.39 -30.93 20.06
N TYR A 401 -7.56 -31.55 19.22
CA TYR A 401 -7.20 -32.96 19.33
C TYR A 401 -6.58 -33.28 20.69
N LEU A 402 -5.63 -32.47 21.16
CA LEU A 402 -5.05 -32.64 22.51
C LEU A 402 -6.09 -32.43 23.60
N ALA A 403 -6.96 -31.42 23.47
CA ALA A 403 -7.99 -31.14 24.46
C ALA A 403 -8.98 -32.31 24.64
N LEU A 404 -9.40 -32.92 23.53
CA LEU A 404 -10.33 -34.07 23.54
C LEU A 404 -9.67 -35.34 24.04
N THR A 405 -8.45 -35.63 23.61
CA THR A 405 -7.75 -36.87 24.00
C THR A 405 -7.23 -36.86 25.44
N LEU A 406 -6.91 -35.69 26.01
CA LEU A 406 -6.37 -35.58 27.36
C LEU A 406 -7.43 -35.24 28.42
N PHE A 407 -8.41 -34.39 28.09
CA PHE A 407 -9.34 -33.84 29.09
C PHE A 407 -10.80 -34.25 28.88
N HIS A 408 -11.25 -34.43 27.63
CA HIS A 408 -12.67 -34.67 27.31
C HIS A 408 -12.87 -35.95 26.48
N GLN A 409 -12.34 -37.07 26.98
CA GLN A 409 -12.43 -38.36 26.28
C GLN A 409 -13.88 -38.85 26.11
N GLU A 410 -14.78 -38.43 27.02
CA GLU A 410 -16.21 -38.75 26.97
C GLU A 410 -16.94 -38.15 25.76
N ALA A 411 -16.38 -37.08 25.16
CA ALA A 411 -16.94 -36.49 23.95
C ALA A 411 -16.63 -37.31 22.68
N ILE A 412 -15.68 -38.24 22.76
CA ILE A 412 -15.26 -39.08 21.64
C ILE A 412 -16.11 -40.37 21.65
N PRO A 413 -16.73 -40.77 20.53
CA PRO A 413 -17.43 -42.04 20.44
C PRO A 413 -16.53 -43.22 20.86
N VAL A 414 -17.06 -44.13 21.69
CA VAL A 414 -16.29 -45.22 22.31
C VAL A 414 -15.50 -46.04 21.29
N GLY A 415 -16.09 -46.34 20.13
CA GLY A 415 -15.40 -47.06 19.06
C GLY A 415 -14.13 -46.35 18.59
N LEU A 416 -14.19 -45.03 18.36
CA LEU A 416 -13.05 -44.23 17.90
C LEU A 416 -12.00 -44.08 19.01
N LEU A 417 -12.43 -43.90 20.26
CA LEU A 417 -11.54 -43.83 21.42
C LEU A 417 -10.76 -45.14 21.61
N THR A 418 -11.42 -46.30 21.49
CA THR A 418 -10.74 -47.60 21.62
C THR A 418 -9.71 -47.82 20.53
N THR A 419 -9.97 -47.36 19.30
CA THR A 419 -8.98 -47.38 18.22
C THR A 419 -7.80 -46.51 18.58
N ILE A 420 -8.01 -45.25 18.97
CA ILE A 420 -6.91 -44.33 19.37
C ILE A 420 -6.06 -44.93 20.49
N ILE A 421 -6.66 -45.50 21.53
CA ILE A 421 -5.91 -46.11 22.65
C ILE A 421 -5.08 -47.30 22.16
N ARG A 422 -5.63 -48.14 21.27
CA ARG A 422 -4.91 -49.30 20.72
C ARG A 422 -3.75 -48.88 19.83
N THR A 423 -3.93 -47.90 18.96
CA THR A 423 -2.86 -47.42 18.07
C THR A 423 -1.74 -46.76 18.89
N ARG A 424 -2.11 -45.99 19.93
CA ARG A 424 -1.14 -45.30 20.78
C ARG A 424 -0.51 -46.16 21.85
N GLY A 425 -1.06 -47.34 22.16
CA GLY A 425 -0.54 -48.24 23.19
C GLY A 425 0.90 -48.72 22.94
N ASN A 426 1.36 -48.69 21.69
CA ASN A 426 2.72 -49.09 21.30
C ASN A 426 3.69 -47.90 21.17
N LEU A 427 3.20 -46.66 21.33
CA LEU A 427 4.01 -45.46 21.17
C LEU A 427 4.69 -45.08 22.51
N PRO A 428 6.00 -44.79 22.50
CA PRO A 428 6.74 -44.47 23.73
C PRO A 428 6.50 -43.03 24.24
N PHE A 429 5.87 -42.15 23.45
CA PHE A 429 5.75 -40.72 23.76
C PHE A 429 4.32 -40.29 24.16
N PRO A 430 4.19 -39.32 25.10
CA PRO A 430 2.91 -38.65 25.39
C PRO A 430 2.36 -37.86 24.19
N ALA A 431 1.04 -37.65 24.18
CA ALA A 431 0.33 -37.01 23.05
C ALA A 431 0.86 -35.63 22.65
N PRO A 432 1.19 -34.72 23.60
CA PRO A 432 1.71 -33.40 23.23
C PRO A 432 3.08 -33.47 22.54
N ILE A 433 3.95 -34.39 22.97
CA ILE A 433 5.29 -34.55 22.41
C ILE A 433 5.20 -35.18 21.01
N GLU A 434 4.36 -36.20 20.86
CA GLU A 434 4.07 -36.83 19.57
C GLU A 434 3.57 -35.82 18.54
N LEU A 435 2.57 -35.01 18.90
CA LEU A 435 2.01 -33.99 18.01
C LEU A 435 3.05 -32.95 17.60
N LEU A 436 3.91 -32.51 18.53
CA LEU A 436 4.98 -31.56 18.24
C LEU A 436 6.01 -32.16 17.26
N ILE A 437 6.38 -33.44 17.43
CA ILE A 437 7.28 -34.15 16.50
C ILE A 437 6.63 -34.28 15.11
N MET A 438 5.33 -34.58 15.04
CA MET A 438 4.59 -34.62 13.78
C MET A 438 4.55 -33.25 13.10
N GLU A 439 4.29 -32.17 13.84
CA GLU A 439 4.24 -30.81 13.31
C GLU A 439 5.61 -30.37 12.76
N ILE A 440 6.70 -30.65 13.50
CA ILE A 440 8.06 -30.37 13.02
C ILE A 440 8.36 -31.19 11.76
N SER A 441 7.97 -32.47 11.73
CA SER A 441 8.17 -33.33 10.58
C SER A 441 7.40 -32.82 9.36
N TRP A 442 6.18 -32.31 9.56
CA TRP A 442 5.40 -31.68 8.51
C TRP A 442 6.07 -30.40 7.97
N GLU A 443 6.59 -29.54 8.85
CA GLU A 443 7.33 -28.35 8.45
C GLU A 443 8.62 -28.68 7.69
N LEU A 444 9.36 -29.71 8.12
CA LEU A 444 10.55 -30.19 7.41
C LEU A 444 10.22 -30.69 6.00
N ILE A 445 9.12 -31.44 5.86
CA ILE A 445 8.65 -31.92 4.55
C ILE A 445 8.22 -30.73 3.67
N ARG A 446 7.52 -29.74 4.25
CA ARG A 446 7.11 -28.53 3.52
C ARG A 446 8.32 -27.73 3.03
N GLU A 447 9.29 -27.48 3.89
CA GLU A 447 10.52 -26.73 3.55
C GLU A 447 11.34 -27.46 2.47
N ALA A 448 11.43 -28.80 2.57
CA ALA A 448 12.03 -29.61 1.52
C ALA A 448 11.23 -29.50 0.20
N GLY A 449 9.90 -29.48 0.28
CA GLY A 449 9.02 -29.37 -0.87
C GLY A 449 9.14 -28.04 -1.63
N VAL A 450 9.36 -26.92 -0.94
CA VAL A 450 9.51 -25.59 -1.59
C VAL A 450 10.84 -25.46 -2.34
N ARG A 451 11.90 -26.13 -1.87
CA ARG A 451 13.23 -26.08 -2.50
C ARG A 451 13.40 -27.09 -3.65
N VAL A 452 12.47 -28.03 -3.80
CA VAL A 452 12.50 -29.03 -4.87
C VAL A 452 11.63 -28.56 -6.05
N PRO A 453 12.19 -28.42 -7.27
CA PRO A 453 11.44 -27.90 -8.41
C PRO A 453 10.35 -28.88 -8.92
N GLY A 454 9.20 -28.33 -9.34
CA GLY A 454 8.21 -29.00 -10.18
C GLY A 454 7.38 -30.11 -9.52
N VAL A 455 7.16 -31.21 -10.27
CA VAL A 455 6.24 -32.34 -9.97
C VAL A 455 6.64 -33.12 -8.69
N VAL A 456 7.91 -33.04 -8.32
CA VAL A 456 8.45 -33.75 -7.14
C VAL A 456 7.96 -33.12 -5.83
N SER A 457 7.66 -31.81 -5.81
CA SER A 457 7.09 -31.11 -4.66
C SER A 457 5.70 -31.64 -4.29
N GLN A 458 4.81 -31.81 -5.28
CA GLN A 458 3.49 -32.43 -5.08
C GLN A 458 3.61 -33.87 -4.56
N THR A 459 4.59 -34.62 -5.06
CA THR A 459 4.82 -36.02 -4.67
C THR A 459 5.30 -36.12 -3.22
N LEU A 460 6.20 -35.23 -2.78
CA LEU A 460 6.64 -35.13 -1.38
C LEU A 460 5.48 -34.85 -0.42
N GLY A 461 4.54 -33.98 -0.81
CA GLY A 461 3.35 -33.70 -0.01
C GLY A 461 2.46 -34.94 0.18
N ILE A 462 2.23 -35.71 -0.90
CA ILE A 462 1.44 -36.96 -0.84
C ILE A 462 2.14 -38.00 0.04
N ILE A 463 3.44 -38.19 -0.17
CA ILE A 463 4.24 -39.14 0.59
C ILE A 463 4.29 -38.74 2.06
N GLY A 464 4.47 -37.46 2.36
CA GLY A 464 4.45 -36.95 3.73
C GLY A 464 3.13 -37.23 4.45
N GLY A 465 2.00 -36.96 3.77
CA GLY A 465 0.67 -37.24 4.31
C GLY A 465 0.41 -38.72 4.55
N VAL A 466 0.85 -39.60 3.64
CA VAL A 466 0.68 -41.06 3.79
C VAL A 466 1.58 -41.61 4.90
N ILE A 467 2.85 -41.19 4.96
CA ILE A 467 3.79 -41.66 5.98
C ILE A 467 3.33 -41.23 7.38
N LEU A 468 2.91 -39.97 7.54
CA LEU A 468 2.40 -39.47 8.82
C LEU A 468 1.04 -40.07 9.18
N GLY A 469 0.21 -40.42 8.19
CA GLY A 469 -1.10 -41.04 8.43
C GLY A 469 -1.07 -42.55 8.66
N GLN A 470 0.04 -43.22 8.31
CA GLN A 470 0.27 -44.66 8.56
C GLN A 470 1.12 -44.94 9.80
N ALA A 471 1.90 -43.96 10.26
CA ALA A 471 2.55 -43.97 11.57
C ALA A 471 1.52 -43.83 12.70
#